data_AF-A0A9D8PR70-F1
#
_entry.id   AF-A0A9D8PR70-F1
#
_cell.length_a   1.000
_cell.length_b   1.000
_cell.length_c   1.000
_cell.angle_alpha   90.00
_cell.angle_beta   90.00
_cell.angle_gamma   90.00
#
_symmetry.space_group_name_H-M   'P 1'
#
loop_
_entity.id
_entity.type
_entity.pdbx_description
1 polymer ?
#
loop_
_entity_poly.entity_id
_entity_poly.type
_entity_poly.pdbx_seq_one_letter_code
_entity_poly.pdbx_strand_id
1 'polypeptide(L)'
;MEFKDFKQRLDELSRTLPSLYRDENREGVQALIPYGTAYIQFESYLGEGTSHCMVVKGQKVLERLYDYIIEAWEDNNLDYNEPKLEFIENNTVIIMSVFISNSGLLKPRTANRLKQTCDQLECLLVDVDEGGAVLLNNDANEFLFYNEHIYPEKLADDPVFANCNIMLERKQ
;
A
#
# COMPACT_ATOMS: atom_id res chain seq x y z
N MET A 1 1.18 14.21 0.43
CA MET A 1 1.45 15.07 1.61
C MET A 1 2.93 15.05 1.97
N GLU A 2 3.45 16.10 2.60
CA GLU A 2 4.85 16.12 3.09
C GLU A 2 5.07 15.06 4.19
N PHE A 3 6.32 14.58 4.32
CA PHE A 3 6.68 13.55 5.29
C PHE A 3 6.33 13.91 6.73
N LYS A 4 6.48 15.18 7.13
CA LYS A 4 6.19 15.61 8.50
C LYS A 4 4.70 15.41 8.84
N ASP A 5 3.82 15.80 7.93
CA ASP A 5 2.38 15.68 8.11
C ASP A 5 1.96 14.22 8.06
N PHE A 6 2.54 13.45 7.13
CA PHE A 6 2.38 12.00 7.07
C PHE A 6 2.73 11.30 8.37
N LYS A 7 3.93 11.58 8.90
CA LYS A 7 4.40 10.99 10.15
C LYS A 7 3.49 11.35 11.32
N GLN A 8 3.03 12.60 11.39
CA GLN A 8 2.10 13.04 12.42
C GLN A 8 0.77 12.28 12.33
N ARG A 9 0.20 12.18 11.12
CA ARG A 9 -1.09 11.52 10.91
C ARG A 9 -1.02 10.02 11.17
N LEU A 10 0.06 9.35 10.76
CA LEU A 10 0.34 7.97 11.15
C LEU A 10 0.43 7.79 12.68
N ASP A 11 1.13 8.68 13.37
CA ASP A 11 1.26 8.65 14.84
C ASP A 11 -0.10 8.83 15.52
N GLU A 12 -0.97 9.72 15.02
CA GLU A 12 -2.34 9.89 15.48
C GLU A 12 -3.20 8.62 15.24
N LEU A 13 -3.15 8.06 14.03
CA LEU A 13 -3.89 6.84 13.68
C LEU A 13 -3.42 5.64 14.51
N SER A 14 -2.11 5.49 14.73
CA SER A 14 -1.55 4.40 15.54
C SER A 14 -2.07 4.38 16.99
N ARG A 15 -2.44 5.54 17.55
CA ARG A 15 -3.03 5.64 18.90
C ARG A 15 -4.43 5.07 18.98
N THR A 16 -5.15 5.01 17.85
CA THR A 16 -6.50 4.44 17.77
C THR A 16 -6.49 2.91 17.81
N LEU A 17 -5.31 2.30 17.58
CA LEU A 17 -5.15 0.84 17.62
C LEU A 17 -5.32 0.27 19.04
N PRO A 18 -5.72 -1.02 19.13
CA PRO A 18 -5.66 -1.78 20.37
C PRO A 18 -4.28 -1.72 21.03
N SER A 19 -4.24 -1.80 22.36
CA SER A 19 -2.99 -1.66 23.15
C SER A 19 -1.89 -2.64 22.73
N LEU A 20 -2.27 -3.84 22.27
CA LEU A 20 -1.34 -4.87 21.80
C LEU A 20 -0.46 -4.39 20.63
N TYR A 21 -0.98 -3.53 19.76
CA TYR A 21 -0.30 -3.10 18.53
C TYR A 21 0.24 -1.67 18.60
N ARG A 22 -0.20 -0.87 19.58
CA ARG A 22 0.06 0.56 19.67
C ARG A 22 1.53 0.89 19.87
N ASP A 23 2.20 0.23 20.81
CA ASP A 23 3.57 0.56 21.19
C ASP A 23 4.56 0.19 20.07
N GLU A 24 4.36 -0.98 19.45
CA GLU A 24 5.12 -1.41 18.28
C GLU A 24 4.93 -0.41 17.13
N ASN A 25 3.68 -0.11 16.75
CA ASN A 25 3.37 0.84 15.67
C ASN A 25 4.03 2.20 15.92
N ARG A 26 3.98 2.69 17.15
CA ARG A 26 4.60 3.96 17.52
C ARG A 26 6.11 3.94 17.33
N GLU A 27 6.80 2.88 17.73
CA GLU A 27 8.24 2.72 17.51
C GLU A 27 8.59 2.75 16.01
N GLY A 28 7.85 1.98 15.20
CA GLY A 28 8.01 1.97 13.75
C GLY A 28 7.86 3.36 13.12
N VAL A 29 6.79 4.07 13.47
CA VAL A 29 6.53 5.43 12.98
C VAL A 29 7.66 6.39 13.38
N GLN A 30 8.21 6.28 14.59
CA GLN A 30 9.33 7.13 15.01
C GLN A 30 10.62 6.83 14.24
N ALA A 31 10.83 5.59 13.83
CA ALA A 31 12.01 5.14 13.11
C ALA A 31 12.01 5.48 11.60
N LEU A 32 10.86 5.87 11.02
CA LEU A 32 10.76 6.17 9.58
C LEU A 32 11.83 7.16 9.09
N ILE A 33 12.43 6.84 7.93
CA ILE A 33 13.37 7.75 7.26
C ILE A 33 12.57 8.76 6.43
N PRO A 34 12.79 10.07 6.62
CA PRO A 34 12.17 11.09 5.78
C PRO A 34 12.53 10.86 4.31
N TYR A 35 11.50 10.63 3.48
CA TYR A 35 11.66 10.34 2.06
C TYR A 35 12.63 9.19 1.76
N GLY A 36 12.66 8.16 2.62
CA GLY A 36 13.37 6.91 2.38
C GLY A 36 12.78 6.12 1.21
N THR A 37 13.35 4.95 0.93
CA THR A 37 12.84 4.05 -0.11
C THR A 37 11.52 3.43 0.34
N ALA A 38 10.57 3.30 -0.60
CA ALA A 38 9.38 2.50 -0.39
C ALA A 38 9.33 1.33 -1.38
N TYR A 39 8.68 0.25 -0.96
CA TYR A 39 8.42 -0.92 -1.78
C TYR A 39 6.91 -1.16 -1.83
N ILE A 40 6.39 -1.65 -2.94
CA ILE A 40 5.00 -2.08 -3.06
C ILE A 40 5.01 -3.48 -3.64
N GLN A 41 4.43 -4.43 -2.90
CA GLN A 41 4.32 -5.81 -3.33
C GLN A 41 2.85 -6.17 -3.55
N PHE A 42 2.55 -6.85 -4.66
CA PHE A 42 1.18 -7.19 -5.04
C PHE A 42 0.89 -8.68 -4.90
N GLU A 43 -0.33 -8.96 -4.46
CA GLU A 43 -0.90 -10.30 -4.36
C GLU A 43 -2.12 -10.38 -5.27
N SER A 44 -2.07 -11.30 -6.24
CA SER A 44 -3.20 -11.57 -7.12
C SER A 44 -4.33 -12.26 -6.34
N TYR A 45 -3.96 -13.21 -5.48
CA TYR A 45 -4.85 -13.84 -4.50
C TYR A 45 -4.34 -13.60 -3.08
N LEU A 46 -5.24 -13.36 -2.14
CA LEU A 46 -4.87 -13.08 -0.75
C LEU A 46 -4.05 -14.22 -0.14
N GLY A 47 -2.87 -13.90 0.38
CA GLY A 47 -1.96 -14.87 1.00
C GLY A 47 -1.18 -15.73 0.00
N GLU A 48 -1.31 -15.46 -1.30
CA GLU A 48 -0.36 -15.93 -2.30
C GLU A 48 0.97 -15.17 -2.11
N GLY A 49 2.10 -15.84 -2.37
CA GLY A 49 3.39 -15.15 -2.41
C GLY A 49 3.36 -13.98 -3.38
N THR A 50 4.16 -12.95 -3.12
CA THR A 50 4.10 -11.70 -3.88
C THR A 50 4.60 -11.90 -5.30
N SER A 51 3.75 -11.57 -6.26
CA SER A 51 3.99 -11.82 -7.68
C SER A 51 4.65 -10.63 -8.37
N HIS A 52 4.43 -9.41 -7.88
CA HIS A 52 4.95 -8.17 -8.46
C HIS A 52 5.50 -7.25 -7.39
N CYS A 53 6.64 -6.59 -7.66
CA CYS A 53 7.29 -5.69 -6.71
C CYS A 53 7.81 -4.43 -7.38
N MET A 54 7.48 -3.27 -6.80
CA MET A 54 7.90 -1.94 -7.23
C MET A 54 8.78 -1.28 -6.18
N VAL A 55 9.81 -0.56 -6.64
CA VAL A 55 10.61 0.35 -5.81
C VAL A 55 10.24 1.79 -6.12
N VAL A 56 9.77 2.48 -5.09
CA VAL A 56 9.39 3.88 -5.14
C VAL A 56 10.45 4.72 -4.45
N LYS A 57 10.99 5.68 -5.19
CA LYS A 57 11.99 6.64 -4.72
C LYS A 57 11.66 8.02 -5.23
N GLY A 58 12.13 9.04 -4.52
CA GLY A 58 11.95 10.44 -4.89
C GLY A 58 10.79 11.07 -4.14
N GLN A 59 11.03 12.31 -3.67
CA GLN A 59 10.13 13.02 -2.76
C GLN A 59 8.70 13.11 -3.29
N LYS A 60 8.50 13.61 -4.52
CA LYS A 60 7.15 13.84 -5.06
C LYS A 60 6.27 12.59 -5.08
N VAL A 61 6.85 11.46 -5.48
CA VAL A 61 6.13 10.18 -5.57
C VAL A 61 5.85 9.62 -4.18
N LEU A 62 6.81 9.74 -3.27
CA LEU A 62 6.64 9.32 -1.89
C LEU A 62 5.54 10.13 -1.21
N GLU A 63 5.44 11.43 -1.47
CA GLU A 63 4.35 12.26 -0.95
C GLU A 63 2.97 11.78 -1.44
N ARG A 64 2.86 11.27 -2.68
CA ARG A 64 1.63 10.65 -3.20
C ARG A 64 1.32 9.31 -2.54
N LEU A 65 2.35 8.48 -2.37
CA LEU A 65 2.22 7.22 -1.63
C LEU A 65 1.76 7.45 -0.18
N TYR A 66 2.25 8.52 0.47
CA TYR A 66 1.81 8.90 1.81
C TYR A 66 0.34 9.29 1.86
N ASP A 67 -0.16 10.05 0.87
CA ASP A 67 -1.60 10.36 0.77
C ASP A 67 -2.42 9.07 0.64
N TYR A 68 -2.02 8.18 -0.29
CA TYR A 68 -2.69 6.91 -0.52
C TYR A 68 -2.78 6.03 0.73
N ILE A 69 -1.68 5.90 1.48
CA ILE A 69 -1.63 5.14 2.73
C ILE A 69 -2.65 5.67 3.75
N ILE A 70 -2.68 6.98 3.95
CA ILE A 70 -3.56 7.60 4.94
C ILE A 70 -5.03 7.46 4.51
N GLU A 71 -5.33 7.70 3.22
CA GLU A 71 -6.66 7.49 2.67
C GLU A 71 -7.11 6.04 2.87
N ALA A 72 -6.26 5.06 2.54
CA ALA A 72 -6.56 3.64 2.72
C ALA A 72 -6.85 3.29 4.19
N TRP A 73 -6.13 3.91 5.13
CA TRP A 73 -6.37 3.73 6.57
C TRP A 73 -7.73 4.29 6.99
N GLU A 74 -8.00 5.56 6.65
CA GLU A 74 -9.24 6.26 7.02
C GLU A 74 -10.48 5.60 6.39
N ASP A 75 -10.28 5.02 5.21
CA ASP A 75 -11.30 4.31 4.45
C ASP A 75 -11.57 2.88 4.96
N ASN A 76 -10.83 2.45 5.99
CA ASN A 76 -10.87 1.09 6.55
C ASN A 76 -10.60 0.02 5.48
N ASN A 77 -9.68 0.34 4.56
CA ASN A 77 -9.19 -0.56 3.53
C ASN A 77 -7.94 -1.32 3.94
N LEU A 78 -7.43 -1.07 5.15
CA LEU A 78 -6.39 -1.86 5.77
C LEU A 78 -7.00 -3.05 6.51
N ASP A 79 -6.27 -4.16 6.59
CA ASP A 79 -6.59 -5.19 7.56
C ASP A 79 -6.45 -4.61 8.97
N TYR A 80 -7.56 -4.49 9.70
CA TYR A 80 -7.59 -4.00 11.08
C TYR A 80 -6.96 -4.98 12.07
N ASN A 81 -6.75 -6.24 11.70
CA ASN A 81 -5.91 -7.15 12.46
C ASN A 81 -4.42 -6.96 12.13
N GLU A 82 -4.08 -6.22 11.07
CA GLU A 82 -2.74 -6.21 10.48
C GLU A 82 -2.30 -4.89 9.80
N PRO A 83 -2.28 -3.70 10.44
CA PRO A 83 -1.06 -2.92 10.35
C PRO A 83 0.01 -3.70 11.12
N LYS A 84 0.46 -4.81 10.53
CA LYS A 84 1.57 -5.59 11.07
C LYS A 84 2.82 -4.82 10.76
N LEU A 85 3.44 -4.27 11.79
CA LEU A 85 4.89 -4.13 11.74
C LEU A 85 5.48 -5.52 11.76
N GLU A 86 5.60 -6.14 10.59
CA GLU A 86 6.37 -7.36 10.48
C GLU A 86 7.85 -7.01 10.52
N PHE A 87 8.47 -7.35 11.64
CA PHE A 87 9.90 -7.19 11.87
C PHE A 87 10.67 -8.26 11.11
N ILE A 88 10.92 -8.02 9.82
CA ILE A 88 11.83 -8.87 9.07
C ILE A 88 13.25 -8.47 9.47
N GLU A 89 14.03 -9.40 10.01
CA GLU A 89 15.48 -9.25 10.21
C GLU A 89 16.13 -8.87 8.86
N ASN A 90 17.02 -7.87 8.86
CA ASN A 90 17.68 -7.22 7.69
C ASN A 90 16.99 -5.95 7.12
N ASN A 91 16.92 -4.87 7.91
CA ASN A 91 16.39 -3.53 7.54
C ASN A 91 14.85 -3.43 7.47
N THR A 92 14.20 -3.88 8.53
CA THR A 92 12.75 -3.89 8.75
C THR A 92 12.01 -2.65 8.25
N VAL A 93 10.83 -2.92 7.73
CA VAL A 93 10.01 -2.10 6.88
C VAL A 93 8.63 -1.98 7.54
N ILE A 94 8.04 -0.78 7.61
CA ILE A 94 6.61 -0.70 8.01
C ILE A 94 5.80 -1.33 6.88
N ILE A 95 5.15 -2.47 7.14
CA ILE A 95 4.25 -3.12 6.20
C ILE A 95 2.83 -2.62 6.45
N MET A 96 2.18 -2.13 5.41
CA MET A 96 0.77 -1.78 5.42
C MET A 96 0.07 -2.56 4.31
N SER A 97 -0.76 -3.52 4.71
CA SER A 97 -1.55 -4.34 3.79
C SER A 97 -2.82 -3.60 3.41
N VAL A 98 -2.90 -3.18 2.14
CA VAL A 98 -4.05 -2.46 1.58
C VAL A 98 -4.89 -3.44 0.77
N PHE A 99 -6.09 -3.74 1.26
CA PHE A 99 -7.04 -4.58 0.54
C PHE A 99 -7.63 -3.83 -0.64
N ILE A 100 -7.25 -4.26 -1.83
CA ILE A 100 -7.76 -3.73 -3.10
C ILE A 100 -9.12 -4.38 -3.40
N SER A 101 -9.26 -5.67 -3.11
CA SER A 101 -10.49 -6.44 -3.30
C SER A 101 -11.34 -6.57 -2.03
N ASN A 102 -12.53 -7.18 -2.19
CA ASN A 102 -13.33 -7.63 -1.06
C ASN A 102 -12.80 -8.93 -0.41
N SER A 103 -11.78 -9.58 -1.00
CA SER A 103 -11.16 -10.77 -0.44
C SER A 103 -10.50 -10.43 0.90
N GLY A 104 -10.82 -11.18 1.95
CA GLY A 104 -10.31 -10.95 3.30
C GLY A 104 -11.12 -9.97 4.15
N LEU A 105 -12.06 -9.21 3.56
CA LEU A 105 -12.91 -8.31 4.33
C LEU A 105 -14.06 -9.05 5.02
N LEU A 106 -14.21 -8.88 6.34
CA LEU A 106 -15.37 -9.38 7.08
C LEU A 106 -16.70 -8.84 6.55
N LYS A 107 -16.70 -7.62 6.01
CA LYS A 107 -17.86 -6.99 5.39
C LYS A 107 -17.48 -6.46 4.00
N PRO A 108 -18.04 -7.02 2.91
CA PRO A 108 -17.77 -6.54 1.57
C PRO A 108 -18.16 -5.07 1.39
N ARG A 109 -17.36 -4.35 0.59
CA ARG A 109 -17.66 -3.00 0.11
C ARG A 109 -18.81 -3.02 -0.89
N THR A 110 -19.48 -1.88 -1.04
CA THR A 110 -20.38 -1.66 -2.18
C THR A 110 -19.57 -1.59 -3.48
N ALA A 111 -20.20 -1.89 -4.63
CA ALA A 111 -19.53 -1.81 -5.94
C ALA A 111 -18.89 -0.44 -6.19
N ASN A 112 -19.59 0.65 -5.87
CA ASN A 112 -19.05 2.01 -5.99
C ASN A 112 -17.79 2.22 -5.15
N ARG A 113 -17.78 1.68 -3.92
CA ARG A 113 -16.63 1.85 -3.02
C ARG A 113 -15.46 0.98 -3.44
N LEU A 114 -15.72 -0.25 -3.90
CA LEU A 114 -14.69 -1.10 -4.48
C LEU A 114 -14.06 -0.43 -5.72
N LYS A 115 -14.88 0.13 -6.61
CA LYS A 115 -14.39 0.89 -7.76
C LYS A 115 -13.51 2.06 -7.35
N GLN A 116 -13.91 2.85 -6.35
CA GLN A 116 -13.09 3.96 -5.84
C GLN A 116 -11.72 3.48 -5.34
N THR A 117 -11.67 2.36 -4.62
CA THR A 117 -10.40 1.77 -4.16
C THR A 117 -9.50 1.38 -5.35
N CYS A 118 -10.07 0.80 -6.40
CA CYS A 118 -9.33 0.47 -7.63
C CYS A 118 -8.82 1.73 -8.34
N ASP A 119 -9.69 2.75 -8.51
CA ASP A 119 -9.35 4.01 -9.16
C ASP A 119 -8.21 4.74 -8.39
N GLN A 120 -8.24 4.72 -7.05
CA GLN A 120 -7.18 5.29 -6.21
C GLN A 120 -5.84 4.59 -6.40
N LEU A 121 -5.85 3.24 -6.47
CA LEU A 121 -4.63 2.49 -6.75
C LEU A 121 -4.08 2.82 -8.13
N GLU A 122 -4.93 2.83 -9.16
CA GLU A 122 -4.53 3.17 -10.52
C GLU A 122 -3.87 4.56 -10.59
N CYS A 123 -4.49 5.57 -9.96
CA CYS A 123 -3.90 6.91 -9.87
C CYS A 123 -2.50 6.89 -9.23
N LEU A 124 -2.32 6.14 -8.13
CA LEU A 124 -1.02 6.00 -7.48
C LEU A 124 0.00 5.37 -8.43
N LEU A 125 -0.37 4.32 -9.16
CA LEU A 125 0.55 3.60 -10.05
C LEU A 125 1.02 4.48 -11.22
N VAL A 126 0.12 5.31 -11.77
CA VAL A 126 0.47 6.32 -12.78
C VAL A 126 1.45 7.35 -12.22
N ASP A 127 1.16 7.92 -11.05
CA ASP A 127 2.06 8.89 -10.38
C ASP A 127 3.44 8.27 -10.08
N VAL A 128 3.46 6.98 -9.73
CA VAL A 128 4.68 6.20 -9.46
C VAL A 128 5.50 5.97 -10.72
N ASP A 129 4.86 5.65 -11.84
CA ASP A 129 5.51 5.47 -13.14
C ASP A 129 6.11 6.78 -13.67
N GLU A 130 5.32 7.86 -13.70
CA GLU A 130 5.79 9.20 -14.11
C GLU A 130 6.96 9.70 -13.25
N GLY A 131 7.00 9.25 -12.00
CA GLY A 131 8.04 9.53 -11.03
C GLY A 131 9.38 8.82 -11.25
N GLY A 132 9.46 7.90 -12.22
CA GLY A 132 10.67 7.13 -12.52
C GLY A 132 10.94 5.99 -11.54
N ALA A 133 9.88 5.40 -10.96
CA ALA A 133 10.00 4.19 -10.17
C ALA A 133 10.57 3.02 -10.97
N VAL A 134 11.21 2.07 -10.28
CA VAL A 134 11.81 0.89 -10.90
C VAL A 134 11.02 -0.35 -10.51
N LEU A 135 10.47 -1.03 -11.50
CA LEU A 135 9.90 -2.37 -11.34
C LEU A 135 11.05 -3.36 -11.15
N LEU A 136 11.00 -4.14 -10.08
CA LEU A 136 12.12 -5.02 -9.69
C LEU A 136 12.06 -6.41 -10.32
N ASN A 137 10.91 -6.83 -10.85
CA ASN A 137 10.76 -8.08 -11.57
C ASN A 137 10.32 -7.87 -13.02
N ASN A 138 10.79 -8.75 -13.92
CA ASN A 138 10.72 -8.60 -15.38
C ASN A 138 9.29 -8.58 -15.98
N ASP A 139 8.26 -8.85 -15.19
CA ASP A 139 6.84 -8.74 -15.60
C ASP A 139 6.33 -7.28 -15.56
N ALA A 140 7.25 -6.33 -15.36
CA ALA A 140 7.08 -4.89 -15.33
C ALA A 140 6.23 -4.28 -16.47
N ASN A 141 6.50 -4.68 -17.72
CA ASN A 141 5.78 -4.15 -18.89
C ASN A 141 4.30 -4.57 -18.92
N GLU A 142 3.95 -5.52 -18.09
CA GLU A 142 2.65 -6.11 -18.02
C GLU A 142 1.84 -5.43 -16.90
N PHE A 143 2.47 -5.00 -15.80
CA PHE A 143 1.82 -4.41 -14.62
C PHE A 143 0.97 -3.14 -14.88
N LEU A 144 1.43 -2.19 -15.70
CA LEU A 144 0.66 -0.99 -16.06
C LEU A 144 -0.28 -1.20 -17.26
N PHE A 145 0.05 -2.16 -18.14
CA PHE A 145 -0.69 -2.43 -19.38
C PHE A 145 -1.73 -3.56 -19.26
N TYR A 146 -1.68 -4.38 -18.19
CA TYR A 146 -2.59 -5.50 -17.93
C TYR A 146 -4.04 -5.06 -17.71
N ASN A 147 -4.26 -3.81 -17.25
CA ASN A 147 -5.60 -3.27 -17.05
C ASN A 147 -6.36 -3.05 -18.37
N GLU A 148 -5.67 -2.70 -19.47
CA GLU A 148 -6.32 -2.46 -20.76
C GLU A 148 -6.37 -3.69 -21.68
N HIS A 149 -5.42 -4.63 -21.58
CA HIS A 149 -5.24 -5.67 -22.61
C HIS A 149 -5.76 -7.06 -22.27
N ILE A 150 -6.10 -7.35 -21.02
CA ILE A 150 -6.50 -8.72 -20.63
C ILE A 150 -8.00 -8.86 -20.36
N TYR A 151 -8.73 -7.81 -19.99
CA TYR A 151 -10.19 -7.88 -19.94
C TYR A 151 -10.90 -6.52 -20.17
N PRO A 152 -11.09 -6.08 -21.42
CA PRO A 152 -12.00 -4.97 -21.71
C PRO A 152 -13.45 -5.26 -21.25
N GLU A 153 -13.80 -6.52 -21.02
CA GLU A 153 -15.13 -6.96 -20.58
C GLU A 153 -15.25 -7.32 -19.08
N LYS A 154 -14.15 -7.33 -18.30
CA LYS A 154 -14.17 -7.61 -16.84
C LYS A 154 -13.77 -6.44 -15.95
N LEU A 155 -13.89 -5.20 -16.43
CA LEU A 155 -14.03 -4.04 -15.52
C LEU A 155 -15.46 -3.93 -14.97
N ALA A 156 -16.07 -5.07 -14.64
CA ALA A 156 -17.34 -5.15 -13.96
C ALA A 156 -17.11 -5.91 -12.64
N ASP A 157 -16.69 -5.14 -11.63
CA ASP A 157 -16.79 -5.46 -10.20
C ASP A 157 -15.67 -6.28 -9.50
N ASP A 158 -14.59 -6.72 -10.16
CA ASP A 158 -13.49 -7.46 -9.47
C ASP A 158 -12.08 -6.93 -9.83
N PRO A 159 -11.25 -6.50 -8.85
CA PRO A 159 -9.89 -6.03 -9.13
C PRO A 159 -8.93 -7.14 -9.55
N VAL A 160 -7.88 -6.74 -10.29
CA VAL A 160 -6.78 -7.62 -10.72
C VAL A 160 -5.96 -8.16 -9.53
N PHE A 161 -5.84 -7.37 -8.47
CA PHE A 161 -5.11 -7.74 -7.26
C PHE A 161 -6.06 -7.82 -6.07
N ALA A 162 -5.83 -8.81 -5.21
CA ALA A 162 -6.55 -8.94 -3.97
C ALA A 162 -6.07 -7.93 -2.91
N ASN A 163 -4.74 -7.72 -2.85
CA ASN A 163 -4.04 -6.98 -1.80
C ASN A 163 -2.73 -6.39 -2.34
N CYS A 164 -2.25 -5.30 -1.73
CA CYS A 164 -0.86 -4.89 -1.84
C CYS A 164 -0.25 -4.57 -0.48
N ASN A 165 1.01 -4.97 -0.30
CA ASN A 165 1.80 -4.71 0.89
C ASN A 165 2.73 -3.54 0.60
N ILE A 166 2.50 -2.41 1.27
CA ILE A 166 3.32 -1.20 1.14
C ILE A 166 4.33 -1.16 2.27
N MET A 167 5.56 -0.82 1.91
CA MET A 167 6.74 -1.10 2.69
C MET A 167 7.62 0.15 2.80
N LEU A 168 7.77 0.78 3.97
CA LEU A 168 8.57 2.00 4.16
C LEU A 168 9.90 1.78 4.90
N GLU A 169 10.98 2.39 4.40
CA GLU A 169 12.32 2.34 5.00
C GLU A 169 12.43 3.09 6.35
N ARG A 170 13.19 2.52 7.30
CA ARG A 170 13.39 3.06 8.65
C ARG A 170 14.87 3.07 9.06
N LYS A 171 15.21 3.87 10.07
CA LYS A 171 16.54 3.92 10.70
C LYS A 171 16.80 2.68 11.55
N GLN A 172 18.07 2.23 11.56
CA GLN A 172 18.59 1.19 12.45
C GLN A 172 18.71 1.68 13.89
#